data_AF-A0A0R2B8R7-F1
#
_entry.id   AF-A0A0R2B8R7-F1
#
_cell.length_a   1.000
_cell.length_b   1.000
_cell.length_c   1.000
_cell.angle_alpha   90.00
_cell.angle_beta   90.00
_cell.angle_gamma   90.00
#
_symmetry.space_group_name_H-M   'P 1'
#
loop_
_entity.id
_entity.type
_entity.pdbx_description
1 polymer ?
#
loop_
_entity_poly.entity_id
_entity_poly.type
_entity_poly.pdbx_seq_one_letter_code
_entity_poly.pdbx_strand_id
1 'polypeptide(L)'
;MSALQTTEKISWTSRGWLGFFAIIYAVLLVIGAVSCAFMLTVGTPDKTSDFVSSGPALTQISKNINHQLTTTVQKAGLKVNDAKLLSEGEVQRLLRQGFNKSMNDNLTINLKPAEQMITQNLGAATVKPVPAPVTKAIHQDLSKGVDSYFQGGLGVVYPLFVLMTQTGTIVAGILIVIVWFFMGLTSHKLWRWLLVVGRTTYFIGFLGGIAALLVGIEQITTRLVGSWADGDILTLVVVHFAPTWQHVAGVVIVLGLLLAAISYLVRRKDLIQE
;
A
#
# COMPACT_ATOMS: atom_id res chain seq x y z
N MET A 1 -66.90 8.72 8.04
CA MET A 1 -65.85 8.03 7.24
C MET A 1 -65.08 9.07 6.46
N SER A 2 -63.97 9.57 6.99
CA SER A 2 -63.02 10.41 6.26
C SER A 2 -61.68 10.38 6.98
N ALA A 3 -61.01 9.22 6.93
CA ALA A 3 -59.61 9.14 7.31
C ALA A 3 -58.81 9.76 6.15
N LEU A 4 -58.42 11.02 6.34
CA LEU A 4 -57.46 11.71 5.49
C LEU A 4 -56.18 10.86 5.42
N GLN A 5 -55.95 10.26 4.25
CA GLN A 5 -54.66 9.70 3.88
C GLN A 5 -53.64 10.84 3.86
N THR A 6 -52.93 11.03 4.97
CA THR A 6 -51.69 11.81 4.98
C THR A 6 -50.63 11.00 4.25
N THR A 7 -50.67 11.00 2.92
CA THR A 7 -49.49 10.68 2.12
C THR A 7 -48.44 11.74 2.47
N GLU A 8 -47.54 11.37 3.36
CA GLU A 8 -46.39 12.18 3.76
C GLU A 8 -45.59 12.49 2.48
N LYS A 9 -45.81 13.69 1.91
CA LYS A 9 -45.11 14.16 0.72
C LYS A 9 -43.63 14.29 1.08
N ILE A 10 -42.85 13.28 0.71
CA ILE A 10 -41.39 13.36 0.71
C ILE A 10 -40.99 14.63 -0.05
N SER A 11 -40.48 15.63 0.67
CA SER A 11 -40.16 16.92 0.09
C SER A 11 -38.98 16.79 -0.88
N TRP A 12 -39.01 17.56 -1.96
CA TRP A 12 -37.90 17.64 -2.92
C TRP A 12 -36.57 17.99 -2.25
N THR A 13 -36.63 18.76 -1.16
CA THR A 13 -35.51 19.13 -0.30
C THR A 13 -34.82 17.90 0.31
N SER A 14 -35.58 16.92 0.82
CA SER A 14 -35.04 15.66 1.36
C SER A 14 -34.31 14.83 0.31
N ARG A 15 -34.76 14.86 -0.95
CA ARG A 15 -34.08 14.18 -2.07
C ARG A 15 -32.77 14.88 -2.45
N GLY A 16 -32.75 16.21 -2.47
CA GLY A 16 -31.56 17.01 -2.77
C GLY A 16 -30.44 16.80 -1.75
N TRP A 17 -30.76 16.85 -0.45
CA TRP A 17 -29.78 16.63 0.62
C TRP A 17 -29.20 15.21 0.60
N LEU A 18 -30.05 14.20 0.37
CA LEU A 18 -29.59 12.82 0.28
C LEU A 18 -28.68 12.59 -0.93
N GLY A 19 -28.94 13.24 -2.06
CA GLY A 19 -28.04 13.22 -3.22
C GLY A 19 -26.70 13.91 -2.94
N PHE A 20 -26.72 15.08 -2.30
CA PHE A 20 -25.50 15.81 -1.91
C PHE A 20 -24.60 14.98 -1.00
N PHE A 21 -25.15 14.40 0.07
CA PHE A 21 -24.38 13.54 0.97
C PHE A 21 -23.91 12.25 0.31
N ALA A 22 -24.67 11.71 -0.66
CA ALA A 22 -24.22 10.55 -1.45
C ALA A 22 -22.99 10.86 -2.31
N ILE A 23 -22.87 12.08 -2.85
CA ILE A 23 -21.68 12.51 -3.60
C ILE A 23 -20.48 12.64 -2.66
N ILE A 24 -20.65 13.28 -1.51
CA ILE A 24 -19.58 13.37 -0.50
C ILE A 24 -19.14 11.98 -0.07
N TYR A 25 -20.10 11.09 0.19
CA TYR A 25 -19.84 9.70 0.53
C TYR A 25 -19.05 8.97 -0.56
N ALA A 26 -19.39 9.18 -1.84
CA ALA A 26 -18.66 8.59 -2.97
C ALA A 26 -17.19 9.02 -3.01
N VAL A 27 -16.91 10.32 -2.80
CA VAL A 27 -15.53 10.83 -2.75
C VAL A 27 -14.77 10.23 -1.58
N LEU A 28 -15.38 10.21 -0.39
CA LEU A 28 -14.76 9.62 0.80
C LEU A 28 -14.51 8.12 0.66
N LEU A 29 -15.39 7.39 -0.04
CA LEU A 29 -15.20 5.98 -0.36
C LEU A 29 -13.96 5.76 -1.23
N VAL A 30 -13.75 6.60 -2.25
CA VAL A 30 -12.56 6.50 -3.11
C VAL A 30 -11.29 6.74 -2.30
N ILE A 31 -11.25 7.87 -1.57
CA ILE A 31 -10.07 8.25 -0.78
C ILE A 31 -9.80 7.18 0.28
N GLY A 32 -10.82 6.77 1.04
CA GLY A 32 -10.70 5.76 2.09
C GLY A 32 -10.28 4.40 1.56
N ALA A 33 -10.84 3.95 0.42
CA ALA A 33 -10.47 2.66 -0.18
C ALA A 33 -9.02 2.66 -0.70
N VAL A 34 -8.60 3.75 -1.34
CA VAL A 34 -7.21 3.91 -1.83
C VAL A 34 -6.24 3.99 -0.66
N SER A 35 -6.49 4.83 0.34
CA SER A 35 -5.66 4.93 1.54
C SER A 35 -5.59 3.61 2.31
N CYS A 36 -6.71 2.89 2.43
CA CYS A 36 -6.76 1.58 3.07
C CYS A 36 -5.97 0.54 2.29
N ALA A 37 -6.12 0.49 0.96
CA ALA A 37 -5.33 -0.41 0.12
C ALA A 37 -3.82 -0.12 0.24
N PHE A 38 -3.42 1.17 0.34
CA PHE A 38 -2.01 1.53 0.53
C PHE A 38 -1.53 1.12 1.92
N MET A 39 -2.31 1.39 2.96
CA MET A 39 -2.03 0.93 4.32
C MET A 39 -1.90 -0.60 4.38
N LEU A 40 -2.73 -1.34 3.66
CA LEU A 40 -2.65 -2.81 3.61
C LEU A 40 -1.46 -3.33 2.80
N THR A 41 -0.89 -2.51 1.91
CA THR A 41 0.25 -2.88 1.05
C THR A 41 1.59 -2.47 1.66
N VAL A 42 1.69 -1.29 2.27
CA VAL A 42 2.95 -0.74 2.79
C VAL A 42 2.90 -0.31 4.26
N GLY A 43 1.78 -0.48 4.95
CA GLY A 43 1.58 0.04 6.31
C GLY A 43 2.34 -0.70 7.41
N THR A 44 3.12 -1.74 7.07
CA THR A 44 3.96 -2.49 8.01
C THR A 44 5.34 -2.76 7.39
N PRO A 45 6.43 -2.76 8.19
CA PRO A 45 7.78 -2.96 7.68
C PRO A 45 7.97 -4.28 6.93
N ASP A 46 7.27 -5.33 7.37
CA ASP A 46 7.33 -6.65 6.75
C ASP A 46 6.75 -6.63 5.34
N LYS A 47 5.58 -6.02 5.15
CA LYS A 47 4.97 -5.88 3.82
C LYS A 47 5.74 -4.94 2.89
N THR A 48 6.36 -3.90 3.44
CA THR A 48 7.22 -3.02 2.65
C THR A 48 8.54 -3.68 2.28
N SER A 49 9.09 -4.50 3.17
CA SER A 49 10.22 -5.37 2.84
C SER A 49 9.83 -6.32 1.72
N ASP A 50 8.70 -7.01 1.82
CA ASP A 50 8.18 -7.91 0.78
C ASP A 50 7.96 -7.17 -0.56
N PHE A 51 7.46 -5.94 -0.50
CA PHE A 51 7.31 -5.05 -1.64
C PHE A 51 8.65 -4.71 -2.34
N VAL A 52 9.66 -4.24 -1.60
CA VAL A 52 10.99 -3.90 -2.14
C VAL A 52 11.77 -5.15 -2.57
N SER A 53 11.44 -6.31 -1.97
CA SER A 53 12.02 -7.61 -2.30
C SER A 53 11.23 -8.40 -3.34
N SER A 54 10.28 -7.76 -4.04
CA SER A 54 9.61 -8.37 -5.19
C SER A 54 10.62 -8.71 -6.31
N GLY A 55 10.48 -9.90 -6.89
CA GLY A 55 11.52 -10.62 -7.63
C GLY A 55 12.44 -9.79 -8.54
N PRO A 56 11.92 -9.01 -9.52
CA PRO A 56 12.76 -8.26 -10.45
C PRO A 56 13.61 -7.17 -9.78
N ALA A 57 13.05 -6.48 -8.78
CA ALA A 57 13.73 -5.43 -8.04
C ALA A 57 14.78 -6.01 -7.09
N LEU A 58 14.47 -7.12 -6.41
CA LEU A 58 15.43 -7.80 -5.54
C LEU A 58 16.65 -8.30 -6.31
N THR A 59 16.44 -8.86 -7.52
CA THR A 59 17.55 -9.30 -8.38
C THR A 59 18.41 -8.12 -8.85
N GLN A 60 17.81 -6.98 -9.20
CA GLN A 60 18.57 -5.77 -9.56
C GLN A 60 19.34 -5.18 -8.37
N ILE A 61 18.70 -5.08 -7.20
CA ILE A 61 19.33 -4.59 -5.96
C ILE A 61 20.46 -5.53 -5.56
N SER A 62 20.23 -6.85 -5.61
CA SER A 62 21.26 -7.85 -5.32
C SER A 62 22.43 -7.77 -6.29
N LYS A 63 22.17 -7.55 -7.59
CA LYS A 63 23.23 -7.38 -8.60
C LYS A 63 24.05 -6.11 -8.34
N ASN A 64 23.41 -5.00 -8.02
CA ASN A 64 24.10 -3.74 -7.73
C ASN A 64 24.94 -3.82 -6.45
N ILE A 65 24.39 -4.39 -5.38
CA ILE A 65 25.12 -4.59 -4.11
C ILE A 65 26.32 -5.53 -4.33
N ASN A 66 26.13 -6.65 -5.04
CA ASN A 66 27.22 -7.58 -5.34
C ASN A 66 28.30 -6.94 -6.23
N HIS A 67 27.92 -6.13 -7.22
CA HIS A 67 28.88 -5.40 -8.05
C HIS A 67 29.69 -4.39 -7.21
N GLN A 68 29.03 -3.60 -6.36
CA GLN A 68 29.71 -2.65 -5.48
C GLN A 68 30.68 -3.37 -4.55
N LEU A 69 30.21 -4.43 -3.87
CA LEU A 69 31.06 -5.22 -2.96
C LEU A 69 32.25 -5.84 -3.68
N THR A 70 32.05 -6.43 -4.85
CA THR A 70 33.15 -7.04 -5.64
C THR A 70 34.18 -5.98 -6.03
N THR A 71 33.73 -4.78 -6.39
CA THR A 71 34.61 -3.64 -6.73
C THR A 71 35.38 -3.15 -5.51
N THR A 72 34.72 -3.04 -4.35
CA THR A 72 35.33 -2.62 -3.08
C THR A 72 36.39 -3.62 -2.63
N VAL A 73 36.13 -4.92 -2.75
CA VAL A 73 37.09 -5.98 -2.42
C VAL A 73 38.28 -5.99 -3.39
N GLN A 74 38.04 -5.80 -4.69
CA GLN A 74 39.11 -5.68 -5.70
C GLN A 74 39.99 -4.46 -5.45
N LYS A 75 39.40 -3.30 -5.13
CA LYS A 75 40.15 -2.09 -4.74
C LYS A 75 40.96 -2.27 -3.46
N ALA A 76 40.48 -3.11 -2.54
CA ALA A 76 41.20 -3.48 -1.31
C ALA A 76 42.30 -4.54 -1.54
N GLY A 77 42.53 -4.98 -2.78
CA GLY A 77 43.66 -5.83 -3.17
C GLY A 77 43.33 -7.31 -3.34
N LEU A 78 42.07 -7.73 -3.20
CA LEU A 78 41.64 -9.13 -3.41
C LEU A 78 40.99 -9.30 -4.78
N LYS A 79 41.60 -10.12 -5.65
CA LYS A 79 40.98 -10.53 -6.90
C LYS A 79 39.89 -11.56 -6.62
N VAL A 80 38.64 -11.14 -6.77
CA VAL A 80 37.46 -12.01 -6.67
C VAL A 80 36.80 -11.98 -8.05
N ASN A 81 36.45 -13.15 -8.61
CA ASN A 81 35.53 -13.24 -9.75
C ASN A 81 34.16 -12.68 -9.33
N ASP A 82 33.22 -12.46 -10.25
CA ASP A 82 31.82 -12.01 -9.97
C ASP A 82 31.04 -13.03 -9.10
N ALA A 83 31.53 -13.29 -7.90
CA ALA A 83 30.95 -14.17 -6.92
C ALA A 83 29.77 -13.45 -6.31
N LYS A 84 28.65 -14.16 -6.15
CA LYS A 84 27.54 -13.69 -5.32
C LYS A 84 28.03 -13.64 -3.87
N LEU A 85 28.52 -12.48 -3.46
CA LEU A 85 29.00 -12.20 -2.10
C LEU A 85 27.84 -12.19 -1.10
N LEU A 86 26.66 -11.76 -1.55
CA LEU A 86 25.37 -11.85 -0.87
C LEU A 86 24.34 -12.55 -1.77
N SER A 87 23.61 -13.48 -1.18
CA SER A 87 22.40 -14.05 -1.76
C SER A 87 21.22 -13.06 -1.69
N GLU A 88 20.22 -13.25 -2.55
CA GLU A 88 19.01 -12.42 -2.57
C GLU A 88 18.27 -12.45 -1.22
N GLY A 89 18.25 -13.61 -0.52
CA GLY A 89 17.65 -13.74 0.80
C GLY A 89 18.37 -12.94 1.89
N GLU A 90 19.67 -12.71 1.76
CA GLU A 90 20.45 -11.89 2.71
C GLU A 90 20.24 -10.39 2.45
N VAL A 91 20.17 -10.01 1.17
CA VAL A 91 19.76 -8.66 0.77
C VAL A 91 18.36 -8.34 1.30
N GLN A 92 17.42 -9.28 1.18
CA GLN A 92 16.08 -9.16 1.74
C GLN A 92 16.10 -8.99 3.27
N ARG A 93 16.92 -9.77 3.99
CA ARG A 93 17.06 -9.63 5.46
C ARG A 93 17.61 -8.26 5.86
N LEU A 94 18.60 -7.73 5.13
CA LEU A 94 19.15 -6.39 5.38
C LEU A 94 18.10 -5.30 5.15
N LEU A 95 17.35 -5.38 4.05
CA LEU A 95 16.25 -4.46 3.75
C LEU A 95 15.17 -4.53 4.84
N ARG A 96 14.78 -5.73 5.27
CA ARG A 96 13.78 -5.93 6.34
C ARG A 96 14.22 -5.35 7.67
N GLN A 97 15.50 -5.51 8.03
CA GLN A 97 16.05 -4.91 9.23
C GLN A 97 16.05 -3.39 9.14
N GLY A 98 16.43 -2.83 7.99
CA GLY A 98 16.42 -1.39 7.77
C GLY A 98 15.03 -0.77 7.84
N PHE A 99 14.00 -1.37 7.22
CA PHE A 99 12.62 -0.90 7.33
C PHE A 99 12.07 -1.00 8.76
N ASN A 100 12.34 -2.11 9.46
CA ASN A 100 11.92 -2.27 10.86
C ASN A 100 12.61 -1.25 11.79
N LYS A 101 13.86 -0.90 11.51
CA LYS A 101 14.65 0.05 12.31
C LYS A 101 14.26 1.51 12.00
N SER A 102 13.98 1.81 10.73
CA SER A 102 13.43 3.08 10.26
C SER A 102 12.08 3.40 10.90
N MET A 103 11.19 2.43 11.08
CA MET A 103 9.92 2.66 11.79
C MET A 103 10.06 2.92 13.29
N ASN A 104 11.18 2.54 13.91
CA ASN A 104 11.41 2.64 15.35
C ASN A 104 12.34 3.81 15.72
N ASP A 105 12.55 4.78 14.83
CA ASP A 105 13.46 5.92 14.99
C ASP A 105 14.90 5.56 15.38
N ASN A 106 15.30 4.30 15.17
CA ASN A 106 16.62 3.80 15.52
C ASN A 106 17.29 3.21 14.29
N LEU A 107 17.96 4.06 13.52
CA LEU A 107 18.57 3.73 12.23
C LEU A 107 19.88 2.93 12.34
N THR A 108 20.22 2.39 13.51
CA THR A 108 21.38 1.50 13.67
C THR A 108 21.05 0.09 13.17
N ILE A 109 21.47 -0.22 11.95
CA ILE A 109 21.36 -1.56 11.36
C ILE A 109 22.55 -2.41 11.83
N ASN A 110 22.28 -3.65 12.28
CA ASN A 110 23.34 -4.58 12.64
C ASN A 110 23.95 -5.20 11.38
N LEU A 111 25.11 -4.69 10.95
CA LEU A 111 25.81 -5.15 9.76
C LEU A 111 26.61 -6.45 9.97
N LYS A 112 26.87 -6.83 11.23
CA LYS A 112 27.72 -7.99 11.58
C LYS A 112 27.30 -9.30 10.90
N PRO A 113 26.01 -9.68 10.81
CA PRO A 113 25.61 -10.91 10.13
C PRO A 113 25.93 -10.89 8.63
N ALA A 114 25.75 -9.74 7.97
CA ALA A 114 26.08 -9.60 6.56
C ALA A 114 27.60 -9.60 6.33
N GLU A 115 28.35 -8.91 7.19
CA GLU A 115 29.82 -8.93 7.16
C GLU A 115 30.39 -10.33 7.35
N GLN A 116 29.83 -11.11 8.28
CA GLN A 116 30.22 -12.51 8.52
C GLN A 116 29.95 -13.39 7.31
N MET A 117 28.81 -13.23 6.64
CA MET A 117 28.49 -14.01 5.43
C MET A 117 29.36 -13.61 4.24
N ILE A 118 29.58 -12.30 4.03
CA ILE A 118 30.49 -11.80 2.98
C ILE A 118 31.91 -12.33 3.22
N THR A 119 32.41 -12.29 4.46
CA THR A 119 33.75 -12.82 4.78
C THR A 119 33.84 -14.34 4.66
N GLN A 120 32.77 -15.08 4.99
CA GLN A 120 32.72 -16.53 4.76
C GLN A 120 32.74 -16.87 3.26
N ASN A 121 31.92 -16.18 2.45
CA ASN A 121 31.86 -16.38 1.00
C ASN A 121 33.19 -15.99 0.32
N LEU A 122 33.82 -14.90 0.77
CA LEU A 122 35.17 -14.51 0.31
C LEU A 122 36.24 -15.52 0.71
N GLY A 123 36.20 -16.01 1.95
CA GLY A 123 37.13 -17.03 2.44
C GLY A 123 36.94 -18.39 1.77
N ALA A 124 35.76 -18.66 1.22
CA ALA A 124 35.51 -19.84 0.38
C ALA A 124 35.99 -19.65 -1.07
N ALA A 125 35.96 -18.42 -1.59
CA ALA A 125 36.31 -18.11 -2.99
C ALA A 125 37.78 -17.71 -3.23
N THR A 126 38.51 -17.27 -2.19
CA THR A 126 39.89 -16.75 -2.32
C THR A 126 40.87 -17.40 -1.33
N VAL A 127 41.22 -16.73 -0.23
CA VAL A 127 42.25 -17.19 0.74
C VAL A 127 41.73 -16.99 2.17
N LYS A 128 41.95 -18.00 3.04
CA LYS A 128 41.74 -17.88 4.49
C LYS A 128 43.05 -17.53 5.19
N PRO A 129 43.07 -16.54 6.10
CA PRO A 129 42.00 -15.61 6.45
C PRO A 129 41.85 -14.44 5.47
N VAL A 130 40.64 -13.89 5.35
CA VAL A 130 40.39 -12.64 4.60
C VAL A 130 41.16 -11.50 5.28
N PRO A 131 41.97 -10.70 4.54
CA PRO A 131 42.77 -9.62 5.12
C PRO A 131 41.92 -8.56 5.85
N ALA A 132 42.41 -8.10 7.00
CA ALA A 132 41.82 -7.01 7.78
C ALA A 132 41.50 -5.70 6.99
N PRO A 133 42.31 -5.24 6.01
CA PRO A 133 41.94 -4.07 5.21
C PRO A 133 40.70 -4.30 4.35
N VAL A 134 40.46 -5.54 3.90
CA VAL A 134 39.30 -5.89 3.07
C VAL A 134 38.04 -5.94 3.94
N THR A 135 38.12 -6.53 5.13
CA THR A 135 36.98 -6.54 6.06
C THR A 135 36.60 -5.14 6.51
N LYS A 136 37.58 -4.26 6.73
CA LYS A 136 37.35 -2.84 7.05
C LYS A 136 36.69 -2.08 5.88
N ALA A 137 37.10 -2.35 4.64
CA ALA A 137 36.50 -1.74 3.45
C ALA A 137 35.04 -2.19 3.26
N ILE A 138 34.74 -3.49 3.46
CA ILE A 138 33.38 -4.03 3.41
C ILE A 138 32.49 -3.35 4.45
N HIS A 139 32.96 -3.25 5.71
CA HIS A 139 32.21 -2.59 6.78
C HIS A 139 31.90 -1.12 6.45
N GLN A 140 32.89 -0.36 5.95
CA GLN A 140 32.70 1.05 5.58
C GLN A 140 31.73 1.23 4.41
N ASP A 141 31.78 0.35 3.41
CA ASP A 141 30.92 0.42 2.23
C ASP A 141 29.47 0.05 2.57
N LEU A 142 29.27 -1.03 3.36
CA LEU A 142 27.95 -1.40 3.88
C LEU A 142 27.36 -0.29 4.77
N SER A 143 28.16 0.28 5.68
CA SER A 143 27.71 1.36 6.56
C SER A 143 27.28 2.58 5.75
N LYS A 144 28.11 3.03 4.80
CA LYS A 144 27.76 4.18 3.93
C LYS A 144 26.53 3.92 3.09
N GLY A 145 26.40 2.72 2.52
CA GLY A 145 25.23 2.33 1.73
C GLY A 145 23.96 2.35 2.57
N VAL A 146 24.00 1.77 3.76
CA VAL A 146 22.89 1.77 4.71
C VAL A 146 22.53 3.18 5.18
N ASP A 147 23.53 3.98 5.56
CA ASP A 147 23.31 5.35 6.03
C ASP A 147 22.68 6.20 4.92
N SER A 148 23.19 6.11 3.69
CA SER A 148 22.63 6.84 2.56
C SER A 148 21.21 6.39 2.22
N TYR A 149 20.91 5.09 2.30
CA TYR A 149 19.62 4.54 1.89
C TYR A 149 18.52 4.73 2.94
N PHE A 150 18.87 4.61 4.24
CA PHE A 150 17.91 4.68 5.34
C PHE A 150 17.94 6.01 6.12
N GLN A 151 19.10 6.64 6.33
CA GLN A 151 19.15 7.93 7.04
C GLN A 151 18.88 9.12 6.11
N GLY A 152 19.27 9.03 4.83
CA GLY A 152 19.12 10.12 3.85
C GLY A 152 17.97 9.97 2.85
N GLY A 153 17.31 8.81 2.80
CA GLY A 153 16.37 8.46 1.73
C GLY A 153 15.10 7.78 2.22
N LEU A 154 14.93 6.50 1.84
CA LEU A 154 13.69 5.75 2.05
C LEU A 154 13.34 5.57 3.54
N GLY A 155 14.32 5.50 4.44
CA GLY A 155 14.05 5.35 5.87
C GLY A 155 13.42 6.58 6.55
N VAL A 156 13.44 7.75 5.89
CA VAL A 156 12.73 8.96 6.36
C VAL A 156 11.38 9.10 5.64
N VAL A 157 11.34 8.83 4.34
CA VAL A 157 10.12 8.98 3.51
C VAL A 157 9.09 7.88 3.82
N TYR A 158 9.55 6.66 4.09
CA TYR A 158 8.69 5.52 4.36
C TYR A 158 7.77 5.71 5.57
N PRO A 159 8.27 6.04 6.78
CA PRO A 159 7.39 6.26 7.94
C PRO A 159 6.41 7.42 7.71
N LEU A 160 6.81 8.49 7.00
CA LEU A 160 5.91 9.59 6.63
C LEU A 160 4.78 9.11 5.69
N PHE A 161 5.09 8.28 4.70
CA PHE A 161 4.10 7.71 3.80
C PHE A 161 3.12 6.77 4.52
N VAL A 162 3.63 5.96 5.45
CA VAL A 162 2.77 5.11 6.30
C VAL A 162 1.86 5.97 7.19
N LEU A 163 2.39 7.01 7.81
CA LEU A 163 1.60 7.95 8.61
C LEU A 163 0.50 8.63 7.76
N MET A 164 0.82 9.09 6.55
CA MET A 164 -0.16 9.69 5.63
C MET A 164 -1.27 8.71 5.22
N THR A 165 -0.93 7.46 4.95
CA THR A 165 -1.92 6.44 4.53
C THR A 165 -2.79 5.98 5.70
N GLN A 166 -2.22 5.84 6.89
CA GLN A 166 -2.98 5.54 8.13
C GLN A 166 -3.92 6.68 8.49
N THR A 167 -3.41 7.92 8.55
CA THR A 167 -4.22 9.11 8.87
C THR A 167 -5.33 9.31 7.83
N GLY A 168 -5.03 9.17 6.54
CA GLY A 168 -6.03 9.22 5.47
C GLY A 168 -7.15 8.18 5.65
N THR A 169 -6.78 6.94 6.01
CA THR A 169 -7.75 5.85 6.26
C THR A 169 -8.63 6.15 7.48
N ILE A 170 -8.04 6.60 8.58
CA ILE A 170 -8.77 6.91 9.83
C ILE A 170 -9.73 8.08 9.60
N VAL A 171 -9.23 9.19 9.02
CA VAL A 171 -10.02 10.39 8.77
C VAL A 171 -11.16 10.10 7.79
N ALA A 172 -10.90 9.38 6.70
CA ALA A 172 -11.94 8.98 5.75
C ALA A 172 -13.00 8.10 6.44
N GLY A 173 -12.59 7.15 7.28
CA GLY A 173 -13.50 6.31 8.05
C GLY A 173 -14.44 7.10 8.96
N ILE A 174 -13.90 8.07 9.72
CA ILE A 174 -14.70 8.93 10.61
C ILE A 174 -15.68 9.76 9.80
N LEU A 175 -15.23 10.40 8.71
CA LEU A 175 -16.09 11.21 7.86
C LEU A 175 -17.20 10.39 7.20
N ILE A 176 -16.92 9.14 6.80
CA ILE A 176 -17.94 8.23 6.26
C ILE A 176 -19.05 7.99 7.29
N VAL A 177 -18.70 7.73 8.54
CA VAL A 177 -19.70 7.50 9.61
C VAL A 177 -20.55 8.75 9.84
N ILE A 178 -19.94 9.93 9.84
CA ILE A 178 -20.66 11.21 9.98
C ILE A 178 -21.62 11.43 8.81
N VAL A 179 -21.16 11.19 7.58
CA VAL A 179 -22.00 11.32 6.38
C VAL A 179 -23.14 10.31 6.39
N TRP A 180 -22.89 9.07 6.81
CA TRP A 180 -23.94 8.06 6.98
C TRP A 180 -25.02 8.50 7.96
N PHE A 181 -24.64 9.13 9.08
CA PHE A 181 -25.58 9.67 10.04
C PHE A 181 -26.49 10.74 9.41
N PHE A 182 -25.92 11.72 8.69
CA PHE A 182 -26.70 12.75 7.99
C PHE A 182 -27.56 12.17 6.86
N MET A 183 -27.08 11.16 6.14
CA MET A 183 -27.88 10.43 5.15
C MET A 183 -29.05 9.70 5.81
N GLY A 184 -28.86 9.14 7.00
CA GLY A 184 -29.91 8.48 7.77
C GLY A 184 -31.04 9.45 8.09
N LEU A 185 -30.69 10.61 8.65
CA LEU A 185 -31.64 11.68 8.99
C LEU A 185 -32.43 12.19 7.78
N THR A 186 -31.81 12.27 6.61
CA THR A 186 -32.43 12.82 5.39
C THR A 186 -33.24 11.78 4.60
N SER A 187 -33.05 10.48 4.86
CA SER A 187 -33.71 9.41 4.09
C SER A 187 -35.18 9.17 4.46
N HIS A 188 -35.57 9.51 5.71
CA HIS A 188 -36.86 9.25 6.37
C HIS A 188 -37.31 7.78 6.45
N LYS A 189 -36.85 6.89 5.56
CA LYS A 189 -37.13 5.46 5.57
C LYS A 189 -35.81 4.67 5.47
N LEU A 190 -35.66 3.66 6.32
CA LEU A 190 -34.44 2.84 6.41
C LEU A 190 -34.11 2.14 5.08
N TRP A 191 -35.12 1.69 4.33
CA TRP A 191 -34.92 1.23 2.96
C TRP A 191 -34.13 2.26 2.18
N ARG A 192 -34.66 3.49 2.06
CA ARG A 192 -34.18 4.58 1.19
C ARG A 192 -32.70 4.84 1.40
N TRP A 193 -32.30 4.82 2.67
CA TRP A 193 -30.92 4.89 3.08
C TRP A 193 -30.09 3.69 2.59
N LEU A 194 -30.50 2.45 2.90
CA LEU A 194 -29.79 1.23 2.52
C LEU A 194 -29.57 1.11 1.00
N LEU A 195 -30.57 1.45 0.19
CA LEU A 195 -30.44 1.36 -1.25
C LEU A 195 -29.47 2.40 -1.82
N VAL A 196 -29.52 3.65 -1.32
CA VAL A 196 -28.64 4.71 -1.82
C VAL A 196 -27.21 4.46 -1.40
N VAL A 197 -26.99 4.14 -0.12
CA VAL A 197 -25.66 3.75 0.37
C VAL A 197 -25.16 2.54 -0.41
N GLY A 198 -25.93 1.45 -0.45
CA GLY A 198 -25.55 0.21 -1.13
C GLY A 198 -25.24 0.38 -2.62
N ARG A 199 -26.06 1.12 -3.36
CA ARG A 199 -25.81 1.39 -4.80
C ARG A 199 -24.59 2.26 -5.01
N THR A 200 -24.39 3.31 -4.21
CA THR A 200 -23.21 4.17 -4.31
C THR A 200 -21.94 3.38 -3.99
N THR A 201 -21.95 2.59 -2.91
CA THR A 201 -20.83 1.71 -2.53
C THR A 201 -20.50 0.71 -3.63
N TYR A 202 -21.51 0.03 -4.19
CA TYR A 202 -21.34 -0.90 -5.30
C TYR A 202 -20.75 -0.23 -6.55
N PHE A 203 -21.31 0.91 -6.96
CA PHE A 203 -20.91 1.60 -8.18
C PHE A 203 -19.47 2.12 -8.08
N ILE A 204 -19.11 2.72 -6.94
CA ILE A 204 -17.75 3.19 -6.69
C ILE A 204 -16.77 2.02 -6.57
N GLY A 205 -17.16 0.93 -5.92
CA GLY A 205 -16.35 -0.29 -5.87
C GLY A 205 -16.07 -0.86 -7.26
N PHE A 206 -17.07 -0.86 -8.14
CA PHE A 206 -16.92 -1.32 -9.53
C PHE A 206 -15.96 -0.43 -10.33
N LEU A 207 -16.12 0.90 -10.26
CA LEU A 207 -15.20 1.83 -10.91
C LEU A 207 -13.77 1.70 -10.37
N GLY A 208 -13.62 1.53 -9.05
CA GLY A 208 -12.33 1.28 -8.41
C GLY A 208 -11.70 -0.03 -8.87
N GLY A 209 -12.48 -1.10 -9.02
CA GLY A 209 -12.02 -2.38 -9.53
C GLY A 209 -11.52 -2.31 -10.97
N ILE A 210 -12.22 -1.58 -11.85
CA ILE A 210 -11.76 -1.34 -13.23
C ILE A 210 -10.46 -0.55 -13.23
N ALA A 211 -10.37 0.52 -12.44
CA ALA A 211 -9.15 1.31 -12.34
C ALA A 211 -7.98 0.46 -11.83
N ALA A 212 -8.21 -0.43 -10.86
CA ALA A 212 -7.21 -1.35 -10.35
C ALA A 212 -6.76 -2.41 -11.37
N LEU A 213 -7.65 -2.83 -12.27
CA LEU A 213 -7.29 -3.72 -13.40
C LEU A 213 -6.40 -2.99 -14.41
N LEU A 214 -6.74 -1.75 -14.76
CA LEU A 214 -5.95 -0.94 -15.71
C LEU A 214 -4.55 -0.63 -15.17
N VAL A 215 -4.45 -0.34 -13.88
CA VAL A 215 -3.19 -0.01 -13.19
C VAL A 215 -2.33 -1.25 -12.92
N GLY A 216 -2.93 -2.44 -12.89
CA GLY A 216 -2.18 -3.71 -12.83
C GLY A 216 -1.46 -4.07 -14.13
N ILE A 217 -1.79 -3.41 -15.25
CA ILE A 217 -1.14 -3.64 -16.54
C ILE A 217 0.10 -2.76 -16.64
N GLU A 218 1.28 -3.38 -16.55
CA GLU A 218 2.59 -2.70 -16.55
C GLU A 218 2.70 -1.68 -17.69
N GLN A 219 2.33 -2.05 -18.92
CA GLN A 219 2.39 -1.19 -20.11
C GLN A 219 1.55 0.10 -20.02
N ILE A 220 0.41 0.05 -19.30
CA ILE A 220 -0.47 1.20 -19.09
C ILE A 220 0.12 2.09 -17.99
N THR A 221 0.61 1.47 -16.91
CA THR A 221 1.22 2.15 -15.77
C THR A 221 2.51 2.87 -16.17
N THR A 222 3.40 2.26 -16.95
CA THR A 222 4.62 2.92 -17.43
C THR A 222 4.31 4.14 -18.31
N ARG A 223 3.20 4.13 -19.07
CA ARG A 223 2.77 5.29 -19.88
C ARG A 223 2.16 6.41 -19.03
N LEU A 224 1.40 6.06 -18.00
CA LEU A 224 0.79 7.03 -17.08
C LEU A 224 1.80 7.66 -16.14
N VAL A 225 2.73 6.85 -15.61
CA VAL A 225 3.69 7.24 -14.56
C VAL A 225 5.03 7.70 -15.13
N GLY A 226 5.49 7.12 -16.25
CA GLY A 226 6.74 7.49 -16.91
C GLY A 226 6.78 8.92 -17.46
N SER A 227 5.64 9.63 -17.44
CA SER A 227 5.54 11.05 -17.74
C SER A 227 5.94 11.97 -16.57
N TRP A 228 6.07 11.47 -15.33
CA TRP A 228 6.09 12.33 -14.13
C TRP A 228 7.35 12.21 -13.25
N ALA A 229 8.13 11.12 -13.33
CA ALA A 229 9.42 10.94 -12.65
C ALA A 229 10.12 9.67 -13.18
N ASP A 230 11.42 9.48 -12.89
CA ASP A 230 12.19 8.25 -13.18
C ASP A 230 11.36 7.00 -12.87
N GLY A 231 10.79 6.41 -13.93
CA GLY A 231 9.53 5.66 -13.86
C GLY A 231 9.62 4.29 -13.20
N ASP A 232 10.82 3.77 -12.96
CA ASP A 232 11.00 2.38 -12.55
C ASP A 232 10.49 2.10 -11.14
N ILE A 233 10.76 2.99 -10.17
CA ILE A 233 10.38 2.76 -8.77
C ILE A 233 8.88 3.00 -8.57
N LEU A 234 8.32 4.08 -9.12
CA LEU A 234 6.89 4.37 -9.02
C LEU A 234 6.04 3.34 -9.78
N THR A 235 6.50 2.85 -10.94
CA THR A 235 5.82 1.77 -11.66
C THR A 235 5.81 0.48 -10.84
N LEU A 236 6.93 0.15 -10.18
CA LEU A 236 7.01 -1.01 -9.29
C LEU A 236 6.03 -0.90 -8.11
N VAL A 237 5.95 0.27 -7.45
CA VAL A 237 4.98 0.57 -6.37
C VAL A 237 3.55 0.34 -6.85
N VAL A 238 3.22 0.88 -8.01
CA VAL A 238 1.86 0.92 -8.52
C VAL A 238 1.39 -0.45 -9.03
N VAL A 239 2.25 -1.22 -9.71
CA VAL A 239 1.93 -2.59 -10.17
C VAL A 239 1.74 -3.54 -8.98
N HIS A 240 2.53 -3.40 -7.91
CA HIS A 240 2.41 -4.25 -6.72
C HIS A 240 1.24 -3.86 -5.81
N PHE A 241 0.78 -2.61 -5.89
CA PHE A 241 -0.42 -2.12 -5.22
C PHE A 241 -1.72 -2.64 -5.86
N ALA A 242 -1.72 -2.87 -7.18
CA ALA A 242 -2.92 -3.22 -7.95
C ALA A 242 -3.68 -4.46 -7.40
N PRO A 243 -3.05 -5.59 -7.02
CA PRO A 243 -3.76 -6.74 -6.46
C PRO A 243 -4.47 -6.44 -5.14
N THR A 244 -3.85 -5.69 -4.23
CA THR A 244 -4.47 -5.28 -2.97
C THR A 244 -5.65 -4.35 -3.22
N TRP A 245 -5.49 -3.40 -4.14
CA TRP A 245 -6.56 -2.49 -4.52
C TRP A 245 -7.75 -3.23 -5.16
N GLN A 246 -7.49 -4.22 -6.01
CA GLN A 246 -8.52 -5.11 -6.57
C GLN A 246 -9.27 -5.87 -5.46
N HIS A 247 -8.54 -6.39 -4.46
CA HIS A 247 -9.16 -7.11 -3.35
C HIS A 247 -10.06 -6.20 -2.51
N VAL A 248 -9.59 -4.99 -2.16
CA VAL A 248 -10.39 -3.99 -1.43
C VAL A 248 -11.62 -3.58 -2.24
N ALA A 249 -11.46 -3.32 -3.54
CA ALA A 249 -12.58 -3.01 -4.42
C ALA A 249 -13.62 -4.14 -4.47
N GLY A 250 -13.17 -5.40 -4.54
CA GLY A 250 -14.03 -6.57 -4.49
C GLY A 250 -14.87 -6.65 -3.20
N VAL A 251 -14.24 -6.43 -2.04
CA VAL A 251 -14.94 -6.39 -0.74
C VAL A 251 -15.98 -5.26 -0.71
N VAL A 252 -15.62 -4.07 -1.20
CA VAL A 252 -16.53 -2.91 -1.27
C VAL A 252 -17.74 -3.20 -2.17
N ILE A 253 -17.54 -3.85 -3.32
CA ILE A 253 -18.62 -4.27 -4.23
C ILE A 253 -19.60 -5.21 -3.51
N VAL A 254 -19.08 -6.24 -2.84
CA VAL A 254 -19.91 -7.23 -2.12
C VAL A 254 -20.73 -6.55 -1.02
N LEU A 255 -20.11 -5.68 -0.21
CA LEU A 255 -20.82 -4.94 0.83
C LEU A 255 -21.92 -4.03 0.25
N GLY A 256 -21.64 -3.34 -0.86
CA GLY A 256 -22.63 -2.50 -1.54
C GLY A 256 -23.82 -3.30 -2.06
N LEU A 257 -23.57 -4.46 -2.68
CA LEU A 257 -24.61 -5.36 -3.17
C LEU A 257 -25.45 -5.94 -2.03
N LEU A 258 -24.83 -6.34 -0.92
CA LEU A 258 -25.54 -6.84 0.26
C LEU A 258 -26.46 -5.77 0.85
N LEU A 259 -25.97 -4.54 1.03
CA LEU A 259 -26.79 -3.43 1.52
C LEU A 259 -27.95 -3.11 0.57
N ALA A 260 -27.70 -3.14 -0.74
CA ALA A 260 -28.74 -2.98 -1.74
C ALA A 260 -29.77 -4.13 -1.68
N ALA A 261 -29.34 -5.38 -1.53
CA ALA A 261 -30.23 -6.54 -1.42
C ALA A 261 -31.10 -6.48 -0.15
N ILE A 262 -30.51 -6.12 1.00
CA ILE A 262 -31.24 -5.95 2.27
C ILE A 262 -32.30 -4.85 2.15
N SER A 263 -32.04 -3.79 1.39
CA SER A 263 -33.04 -2.74 1.15
C SER A 263 -34.34 -3.31 0.54
N TYR A 264 -34.25 -4.27 -0.38
CA TYR A 264 -35.43 -4.90 -0.98
C TYR A 264 -36.23 -5.74 0.03
N LEU A 265 -35.55 -6.41 0.97
CA LEU A 265 -36.20 -7.15 2.05
C LEU A 265 -36.91 -6.22 3.03
N VAL A 266 -36.28 -5.10 3.40
CA VAL A 266 -36.89 -4.08 4.28
C VAL A 266 -38.11 -3.44 3.60
N ARG A 267 -38.05 -3.18 2.28
CA ARG A 267 -39.22 -2.66 1.51
C ARG A 267 -40.45 -3.51 1.72
N ARG A 268 -40.24 -4.82 1.67
CA ARG A 268 -41.31 -5.80 1.67
C ARG A 268 -41.98 -5.86 3.04
N LYS A 269 -41.23 -5.64 4.12
CA LYS A 269 -41.79 -5.56 5.48
C LYS A 269 -42.65 -4.30 5.65
N ASP A 270 -42.16 -3.15 5.21
CA ASP A 270 -42.90 -1.89 5.31
C ASP A 270 -44.24 -1.96 4.54
N LEU A 271 -44.26 -2.65 3.39
CA LEU A 271 -45.47 -2.85 2.57
C LEU A 271 -46.48 -3.86 3.14
N ILE A 272 -46.08 -4.72 4.09
CA ILE A 272 -46.96 -5.72 4.72
C ILE A 272 -47.59 -5.14 6.01
N GLN A 273 -47.03 -4.05 6.55
CA GLN A 273 -47.49 -3.41 7.78
C GLN A 273 -48.42 -2.20 7.55
N GLU A 274 -48.54 -1.71 6.31
CA GLU A 274 -49.57 -0.75 5.85
C GLU A 274 -50.86 -1.48 5.43
#